data_AF-A0A520B803-F1
#
_entry.id   AF-A0A520B803-F1
#
_cell.length_a   1.000
_cell.length_b   1.000
_cell.length_c   1.000
_cell.angle_alpha   90.00
_cell.angle_beta   90.00
_cell.angle_gamma   90.00
#
_symmetry.space_group_name_H-M   'P 1'
#
loop_
_entity.id
_entity.type
_entity.pdbx_description
1 polymer ?
#
loop_
_entity_poly.entity_id
_entity_poly.type
_entity_poly.pdbx_seq_one_letter_code
_entity_poly.pdbx_strand_id
1 'polypeptide(L)'
;AQMVNVLQAMILTDGSKMVLTPTYHVFAMYKPYMDGIVLPIDIKSPWYNKDQWTMPSVSASAVRGKDGVVRIALSNLDPNKPTSVSAALPGVTAQTVTGQVLTAPKMTALNTFEAPNAVAPTAFNGARLSGGTLSVTLPPMSVVMLELK
;
A
#
# COMPACT_ATOMS: atom_id res chain seq x y z
N ALA A 1 14.39 14.37 11.50
CA ALA A 1 14.08 13.21 10.63
C ALA A 1 15.36 12.71 10.00
N GLN A 2 15.59 11.41 9.99
CA GLN A 2 16.77 10.78 9.39
C GLN A 2 16.39 10.21 8.02
N MET A 3 16.85 10.83 6.94
CA MET A 3 16.39 10.51 5.58
C MET A 3 17.31 9.51 4.85
N VAL A 4 18.61 9.56 5.13
CA VAL A 4 19.65 8.79 4.42
C VAL A 4 20.51 8.03 5.43
N ASN A 5 20.79 6.74 5.17
CA ASN A 5 21.73 5.87 5.89
C ASN A 5 21.50 5.63 7.40
N VAL A 6 20.45 6.19 8.03
CA VAL A 6 20.22 6.06 9.48
C VAL A 6 18.81 5.56 9.79
N LEU A 7 18.71 4.58 10.70
CA LEU A 7 17.48 3.87 11.11
C LEU A 7 16.69 3.33 9.90
N GLN A 8 15.39 3.60 9.83
CA GLN A 8 14.51 3.22 8.73
C GLN A 8 14.62 4.25 7.60
N ALA A 9 15.82 4.38 7.03
CA ALA A 9 16.11 5.35 5.98
C ALA A 9 15.29 5.08 4.71
N MET A 10 14.91 6.16 4.04
CA MET A 10 14.28 6.09 2.72
C MET A 10 15.32 5.79 1.63
N ILE A 11 16.52 6.33 1.79
CA ILE A 11 17.60 6.23 0.79
C ILE A 11 18.85 5.69 1.47
N LEU A 12 19.55 4.78 0.79
CA LEU A 12 20.89 4.37 1.18
C LEU A 12 21.89 4.78 0.11
N THR A 13 23.09 5.21 0.53
CA THR A 13 24.17 5.61 -0.38
C THR A 13 25.50 4.98 0.03
N ASP A 14 26.31 4.60 -0.95
CA ASP A 14 27.68 4.12 -0.78
C ASP A 14 28.55 4.70 -1.91
N GLY A 15 29.39 5.68 -1.57
CA GLY A 15 30.12 6.48 -2.55
C GLY A 15 29.16 7.13 -3.56
N SER A 16 29.32 6.79 -4.84
CA SER A 16 28.46 7.26 -5.94
C SER A 16 27.20 6.42 -6.15
N LYS A 17 27.02 5.31 -5.41
CA LYS A 17 25.85 4.44 -5.53
C LYS A 17 24.72 4.94 -4.65
N MET A 18 23.49 4.74 -5.11
CA MET A 18 22.26 5.05 -4.38
C MET A 18 21.25 3.92 -4.58
N VAL A 19 20.53 3.58 -3.52
CA VAL A 19 19.40 2.65 -3.59
C VAL A 19 18.20 3.20 -2.82
N LEU A 20 17.02 2.99 -3.38
CA LEU A 20 15.74 3.37 -2.78
C LEU A 20 15.23 2.19 -1.95
N THR A 21 14.88 2.43 -0.70
CA THR A 21 14.37 1.36 0.17
C THR A 21 12.88 1.12 -0.08
N PRO A 22 12.32 -0.03 0.36
CA PRO A 22 10.88 -0.22 0.40
C PRO A 22 10.15 0.91 1.13
N THR A 23 10.76 1.50 2.17
CA THR A 23 10.22 2.68 2.86
C THR A 23 10.10 3.89 1.92
N TYR A 24 11.11 4.18 1.08
CA TYR A 24 10.97 5.24 0.06
C TYR A 24 9.79 4.98 -0.85
N HIS A 25 9.64 3.75 -1.32
CA HIS A 25 8.55 3.40 -2.23
C HIS A 25 7.17 3.60 -1.60
N VAL A 26 6.98 3.20 -0.33
CA VAL A 26 5.73 3.48 0.40
C VAL A 26 5.46 4.99 0.48
N PHE A 27 6.45 5.80 0.89
CA PHE A 27 6.28 7.26 0.94
C PHE A 27 5.97 7.85 -0.45
N ALA A 28 6.63 7.36 -1.50
CA ALA A 28 6.37 7.79 -2.87
C ALA A 28 4.95 7.44 -3.32
N MET A 29 4.46 6.23 -3.01
CA MET A 29 3.09 5.80 -3.27
C MET A 29 2.06 6.68 -2.56
N TYR A 30 2.38 7.15 -1.36
CA TYR A 30 1.49 8.01 -0.54
C TYR A 30 1.62 9.51 -0.86
N LYS A 31 2.50 9.97 -1.76
CA LYS A 31 2.56 11.40 -2.14
C LYS A 31 1.20 11.99 -2.53
N PRO A 32 0.34 11.31 -3.30
CA PRO A 32 -0.97 11.85 -3.66
C PRO A 32 -1.97 11.96 -2.51
N TYR A 33 -1.63 11.47 -1.30
CA TYR A 33 -2.44 11.67 -0.09
C TYR A 33 -2.26 13.06 0.52
N MET A 34 -1.14 13.74 0.21
CA MET A 34 -0.83 15.04 0.80
C MET A 34 -1.92 16.06 0.44
N ASP A 35 -2.39 16.79 1.45
CA ASP A 35 -3.51 17.73 1.37
C ASP A 35 -4.85 17.15 0.90
N GLY A 36 -5.02 15.83 0.91
CA GLY A 36 -6.29 15.18 0.62
C GLY A 36 -7.29 15.34 1.77
N ILE A 37 -8.58 15.36 1.42
CA ILE A 37 -9.67 15.33 2.40
C ILE A 37 -9.91 13.88 2.80
N VAL A 38 -9.76 13.56 4.09
CA VAL A 38 -10.02 12.21 4.61
C VAL A 38 -11.46 11.80 4.35
N LEU A 39 -11.64 10.60 3.81
CA LEU A 39 -12.93 9.96 3.68
C LEU A 39 -13.08 8.90 4.78
N PRO A 40 -14.18 8.91 5.55
CA PRO A 40 -14.44 7.84 6.52
C PRO A 40 -14.48 6.49 5.82
N ILE A 41 -13.79 5.51 6.39
CA ILE A 41 -13.77 4.13 5.89
C ILE A 41 -14.12 3.18 7.03
N ASP A 42 -15.04 2.27 6.78
CA ASP A 42 -15.30 1.11 7.62
C ASP A 42 -14.89 -0.13 6.83
N ILE A 43 -13.95 -0.91 7.38
CA ILE A 43 -13.40 -2.09 6.74
C ILE A 43 -13.58 -3.30 7.64
N LYS A 44 -14.21 -4.34 7.10
CA LYS A 44 -14.25 -5.65 7.74
C LYS A 44 -12.96 -6.40 7.41
N SER A 45 -11.99 -6.30 8.31
CA SER A 45 -10.73 -7.01 8.21
C SER A 45 -10.77 -8.34 8.98
N PRO A 46 -10.23 -9.44 8.44
CA PRO A 46 -9.97 -10.62 9.26
C PRO A 46 -8.87 -10.33 10.30
N TRP A 47 -8.83 -11.13 11.35
CA TRP A 47 -7.79 -11.05 12.39
C TRP A 47 -6.54 -11.81 11.96
N TYR A 48 -5.37 -11.18 12.14
CA TYR A 48 -4.07 -11.85 12.11
C TYR A 48 -3.64 -12.18 13.53
N ASN A 49 -3.17 -13.41 13.75
CA ASN A 49 -2.70 -13.89 15.05
C ASN A 49 -1.28 -14.44 14.92
N LYS A 50 -0.39 -14.02 15.81
CA LYS A 50 0.97 -14.55 15.95
C LYS A 50 1.39 -14.50 17.42
N ASP A 51 1.59 -15.66 18.02
CA ASP A 51 1.91 -15.80 19.44
C ASP A 51 0.88 -15.06 20.31
N GLN A 52 1.29 -14.16 21.20
CA GLN A 52 0.38 -13.32 21.99
C GLN A 52 -0.22 -12.12 21.24
N TRP A 53 0.15 -11.90 19.98
CA TRP A 53 -0.25 -10.70 19.22
C TRP A 53 -1.43 -10.98 18.30
N THR A 54 -2.47 -10.17 18.44
CA THR A 54 -3.66 -10.18 17.59
C THR A 54 -3.94 -8.76 17.09
N MET A 55 -4.13 -8.61 15.79
CA MET A 55 -4.51 -7.32 15.20
C MET A 55 -5.28 -7.52 13.88
N PRO A 56 -6.02 -6.51 13.39
CA PRO A 56 -6.62 -6.57 12.06
C PRO A 56 -5.53 -6.82 11.01
N SER A 57 -5.72 -7.83 10.17
CA SER A 57 -4.78 -8.16 9.10
C SER A 57 -4.70 -7.08 8.03
N VAL A 58 -5.76 -6.27 7.86
CA VAL A 58 -5.83 -5.19 6.90
C VAL A 58 -6.01 -3.86 7.60
N SER A 59 -5.12 -2.93 7.31
CA SER A 59 -5.31 -1.50 7.58
C SER A 59 -5.72 -0.81 6.29
N ALA A 60 -6.65 0.13 6.38
CA ALA A 60 -7.10 0.90 5.23
C ALA A 60 -7.30 2.37 5.57
N SER A 61 -7.03 3.25 4.61
CA SER A 61 -7.32 4.67 4.70
C SER A 61 -7.73 5.21 3.34
N ALA A 62 -8.59 6.22 3.30
CA ALA A 62 -9.06 6.80 2.07
C ALA A 62 -9.02 8.34 2.12
N VAL A 63 -8.67 8.95 1.00
CA VAL A 63 -8.70 10.41 0.83
C VAL A 63 -9.29 10.77 -0.53
N ARG A 64 -9.94 11.94 -0.60
CA ARG A 64 -10.21 12.62 -1.87
C ARG A 64 -9.11 13.65 -2.10
N GLY A 65 -8.33 13.48 -3.17
CA GLY A 65 -7.29 14.42 -3.54
C GLY A 65 -7.87 15.76 -4.00
N LYS A 66 -7.01 16.79 -4.06
CA LYS A 66 -7.36 18.11 -4.64
C LYS A 66 -7.78 18.02 -6.11
N ASP A 67 -7.36 16.96 -6.80
CA ASP A 67 -7.74 16.60 -8.17
C ASP A 67 -9.10 15.88 -8.26
N GLY A 68 -9.79 15.70 -7.13
CA GLY A 68 -11.10 15.02 -7.06
C GLY A 68 -11.01 13.49 -7.05
N VAL A 69 -9.85 12.91 -7.35
CA VAL A 69 -9.61 11.46 -7.40
C VAL A 69 -9.67 10.89 -5.99
N VAL A 70 -10.43 9.80 -5.82
CA VAL A 70 -10.47 9.07 -4.54
C VAL A 70 -9.34 8.07 -4.52
N ARG A 71 -8.55 8.10 -3.45
CA ARG A 71 -7.40 7.21 -3.25
C ARG A 71 -7.61 6.37 -2.02
N ILE A 72 -7.34 5.08 -2.15
CA ILE A 72 -7.53 4.11 -1.07
C ILE A 72 -6.22 3.34 -0.92
N ALA A 73 -5.65 3.41 0.26
CA ALA A 73 -4.42 2.73 0.63
C ALA A 73 -4.79 1.59 1.56
N LEU A 74 -4.31 0.40 1.24
CA LEU A 74 -4.53 -0.81 2.02
C LEU A 74 -3.19 -1.47 2.31
N SER A 75 -3.02 -2.02 3.51
CA SER A 75 -1.88 -2.87 3.82
C SER A 75 -2.34 -4.22 4.34
N ASN A 76 -1.80 -5.32 3.79
CA ASN A 76 -1.97 -6.66 4.33
C ASN A 76 -0.77 -7.03 5.20
N LEU A 77 -1.00 -7.18 6.49
CA LEU A 77 0.00 -7.55 7.48
C LEU A 77 0.41 -9.02 7.39
N ASP A 78 -0.50 -9.91 6.95
CA ASP A 78 -0.21 -11.34 6.93
C ASP A 78 0.92 -11.63 5.92
N PRO A 79 2.08 -12.14 6.37
CA PRO A 79 3.22 -12.36 5.49
C PRO A 79 3.06 -13.61 4.61
N ASN A 80 2.05 -14.44 4.87
CA ASN A 80 1.89 -15.74 4.23
C ASN A 80 0.61 -15.85 3.41
N LYS A 81 -0.46 -15.12 3.78
CA LYS A 81 -1.78 -15.28 3.18
C LYS A 81 -2.24 -14.04 2.43
N PRO A 82 -2.80 -14.20 1.22
CA PRO A 82 -3.56 -13.14 0.60
C PRO A 82 -4.84 -12.86 1.41
N THR A 83 -5.27 -11.61 1.41
CA THR A 83 -6.47 -11.19 2.14
C THR A 83 -7.44 -10.50 1.21
N SER A 84 -8.67 -11.04 1.12
CA SER A 84 -9.75 -10.41 0.37
C SER A 84 -10.56 -9.49 1.28
N VAL A 85 -10.80 -8.27 0.81
CA VAL A 85 -11.64 -7.26 1.48
C VAL A 85 -12.64 -6.68 0.50
N SER A 86 -13.78 -6.25 1.02
CA SER A 86 -14.76 -5.48 0.29
C SER A 86 -15.11 -4.20 1.04
N ALA A 87 -15.39 -3.14 0.29
CA ALA A 87 -15.80 -1.85 0.81
C ALA A 87 -16.97 -1.32 -0.02
N ALA A 88 -18.03 -0.89 0.66
CA ALA A 88 -19.06 -0.07 0.04
C ALA A 88 -18.52 1.35 -0.14
N LEU A 89 -18.86 2.00 -1.25
CA LEU A 89 -18.35 3.34 -1.58
C LEU A 89 -19.49 4.37 -1.71
N PRO A 90 -20.26 4.64 -0.64
CA PRO A 90 -21.33 5.63 -0.70
C PRO A 90 -20.77 7.02 -1.03
N GLY A 91 -21.38 7.71 -1.99
CA GLY A 91 -20.95 9.06 -2.40
C GLY A 91 -19.66 9.10 -3.23
N VAL A 92 -19.12 7.94 -3.65
CA VAL A 92 -18.03 7.87 -4.62
C VAL A 92 -18.58 7.36 -5.94
N THR A 93 -18.58 8.23 -6.95
CA THR A 93 -18.83 7.84 -8.34
C THR A 93 -17.48 7.64 -9.00
N ALA A 94 -17.14 6.38 -9.28
CA ALA A 94 -15.94 6.02 -10.01
C ALA A 94 -16.29 4.98 -11.07
N GLN A 95 -15.76 5.15 -12.28
CA GLN A 95 -15.94 4.23 -13.39
C GLN A 95 -14.78 3.23 -13.49
N THR A 96 -13.62 3.64 -13.00
CA THR A 96 -12.38 2.88 -13.12
C THR A 96 -11.66 2.78 -11.78
N VAL A 97 -10.99 1.64 -11.60
CA VAL A 97 -10.04 1.44 -10.51
C VAL A 97 -8.71 1.03 -11.11
N THR A 98 -7.65 1.73 -10.71
CA THR A 98 -6.27 1.38 -11.02
C THR A 98 -5.50 1.27 -9.71
N GLY A 99 -4.35 0.62 -9.73
CA GLY A 99 -3.55 0.57 -8.53
C GLY A 99 -2.10 0.18 -8.76
N GLN A 100 -1.34 0.31 -7.69
CA GLN A 100 0.02 -0.19 -7.57
C GLN A 100 0.18 -0.93 -6.26
N VAL A 101 1.07 -1.92 -6.25
CA VAL A 101 1.38 -2.75 -5.08
C VAL A 101 2.87 -2.81 -4.85
N LEU A 102 3.28 -2.64 -3.59
CA LEU A 102 4.59 -3.01 -3.10
C LEU A 102 4.45 -4.28 -2.27
N THR A 103 5.12 -5.35 -2.69
CA THR A 103 5.18 -6.65 -2.01
C THR A 103 6.48 -7.34 -2.39
N ALA A 104 6.78 -8.48 -1.75
CA ALA A 104 7.96 -9.27 -2.03
C ALA A 104 7.69 -10.75 -1.78
N PRO A 105 8.49 -11.68 -2.36
CA PRO A 105 8.34 -13.10 -2.09
C PRO A 105 8.85 -13.52 -0.70
N LYS A 106 9.60 -12.64 -0.01
CA LYS A 106 10.15 -12.89 1.33
C LYS A 106 10.00 -11.66 2.20
N MET A 107 9.66 -11.86 3.47
CA MET A 107 9.50 -10.79 4.47
C MET A 107 10.79 -9.99 4.70
N THR A 108 11.96 -10.59 4.47
CA THR A 108 13.28 -9.97 4.62
C THR A 108 13.86 -9.47 3.29
N ALA A 109 13.07 -9.43 2.20
CA ALA A 109 13.55 -8.91 0.93
C ALA A 109 13.87 -7.41 1.05
N LEU A 110 14.99 -7.00 0.44
CA LEU A 110 15.49 -5.64 0.49
C LEU A 110 16.20 -5.29 -0.82
N ASN A 111 16.36 -3.99 -1.07
CA ASN A 111 17.14 -3.48 -2.19
C ASN A 111 18.59 -3.30 -1.75
N THR A 112 19.54 -3.92 -2.45
CA THR A 112 20.98 -3.75 -2.22
C THR A 112 21.58 -2.88 -3.32
N PHE A 113 22.86 -2.54 -3.22
CA PHE A 113 23.55 -1.82 -4.29
C PHE A 113 23.75 -2.67 -5.56
N GLU A 114 23.78 -4.00 -5.42
CA GLU A 114 23.90 -4.97 -6.52
C GLU A 114 22.53 -5.30 -7.14
N ALA A 115 21.47 -5.26 -6.33
CA ALA A 115 20.09 -5.50 -6.75
C ALA A 115 19.18 -4.36 -6.27
N PRO A 116 19.27 -3.16 -6.88
CA PRO A 116 18.62 -1.95 -6.37
C PRO A 116 17.10 -1.92 -6.52
N ASN A 117 16.52 -2.85 -7.29
CA ASN A 117 15.09 -2.88 -7.62
C ASN A 117 14.44 -4.24 -7.29
N ALA A 118 14.98 -4.99 -6.32
CA ALA A 118 14.42 -6.28 -5.91
C ALA A 118 13.00 -6.16 -5.30
N VAL A 119 12.70 -5.01 -4.66
CA VAL A 119 11.43 -4.67 -4.04
C VAL A 119 11.05 -3.26 -4.50
N ALA A 120 10.16 -3.16 -5.48
CA ALA A 120 9.66 -1.91 -6.04
C ALA A 120 8.16 -2.02 -6.37
N PRO A 121 7.42 -0.91 -6.42
CA PRO A 121 6.00 -0.94 -6.77
C PRO A 121 5.79 -1.47 -8.19
N THR A 122 4.76 -2.29 -8.36
CA THR A 122 4.30 -2.79 -9.66
C THR A 122 2.81 -2.51 -9.85
N ALA A 123 2.32 -2.60 -11.08
CA ALA A 123 0.89 -2.43 -11.36
C ALA A 123 0.06 -3.47 -10.60
N PHE A 124 -1.05 -3.02 -10.00
CA PHE A 124 -1.93 -3.86 -9.21
C PHE A 124 -3.29 -4.03 -9.89
N ASN A 125 -3.62 -5.27 -10.24
CA ASN A 125 -4.86 -5.66 -10.93
C ASN A 125 -5.82 -6.46 -10.03
N GLY A 126 -5.55 -6.52 -8.72
CA GLY A 126 -6.34 -7.29 -7.76
C GLY A 126 -7.58 -6.56 -7.23
N ALA A 127 -7.96 -5.41 -7.82
CA ALA A 127 -9.12 -4.63 -7.44
C ALA A 127 -10.18 -4.61 -8.55
N ARG A 128 -11.46 -4.63 -8.16
CA ARG A 128 -12.61 -4.49 -9.08
C ARG A 128 -13.69 -3.61 -8.46
N LEU A 129 -14.31 -2.79 -9.29
CA LEU A 129 -15.51 -2.03 -8.96
C LEU A 129 -16.72 -2.69 -9.62
N SER A 130 -17.79 -2.92 -8.86
CA SER A 130 -19.07 -3.40 -9.37
C SER A 130 -20.20 -2.92 -8.49
N GLY A 131 -21.21 -2.28 -9.07
CA GLY A 131 -22.42 -1.85 -8.35
C GLY A 131 -22.15 -1.00 -7.12
N GLY A 132 -21.17 -0.08 -7.17
CA GLY A 132 -20.78 0.76 -6.02
C GLY A 132 -20.00 0.05 -4.91
N THR A 133 -19.60 -1.20 -5.15
CA THR A 133 -18.76 -1.98 -4.24
C THR A 133 -17.36 -2.16 -4.82
N LEU A 134 -16.35 -1.89 -4.01
CA LEU A 134 -14.96 -2.21 -4.29
C LEU A 134 -14.62 -3.56 -3.66
N SER A 135 -14.07 -4.47 -4.46
CA SER A 135 -13.52 -5.74 -4.00
C SER A 135 -12.03 -5.79 -4.31
N VAL A 136 -11.21 -6.16 -3.31
CA VAL A 136 -9.75 -6.17 -3.41
C VAL A 136 -9.20 -7.47 -2.83
N THR A 137 -8.30 -8.13 -3.56
CA THR A 137 -7.48 -9.23 -3.03
C THR A 137 -6.05 -8.75 -2.87
N LEU A 138 -5.65 -8.51 -1.62
CA LEU A 138 -4.31 -8.05 -1.25
C LEU A 138 -3.35 -9.25 -1.24
N PRO A 139 -2.16 -9.16 -1.88
CA PRO A 139 -1.11 -10.16 -1.72
C PRO A 139 -0.63 -10.23 -0.25
N PRO A 140 0.04 -11.32 0.16
CA PRO A 140 0.75 -11.34 1.44
C PRO A 140 1.72 -10.16 1.57
N MET A 141 1.96 -9.67 2.80
CA MET A 141 2.95 -8.61 3.13
C MET A 141 2.98 -7.49 2.09
N SER A 142 1.84 -6.83 1.89
CA SER A 142 1.68 -5.87 0.80
C SER A 142 1.19 -4.52 1.27
N VAL A 143 1.61 -3.48 0.54
CA VAL A 143 1.01 -2.15 0.56
C VAL A 143 0.44 -1.90 -0.83
N VAL A 144 -0.85 -1.59 -0.90
CA VAL A 144 -1.58 -1.31 -2.14
C VAL A 144 -2.08 0.12 -2.09
N MET A 145 -1.92 0.83 -3.20
CA MET A 145 -2.50 2.15 -3.42
C MET A 145 -3.43 2.07 -4.63
N LEU A 146 -4.71 2.37 -4.42
CA LEU A 146 -5.73 2.42 -5.46
C LEU A 146 -6.09 3.86 -5.80
N GLU A 147 -6.34 4.11 -7.07
CA GLU A 147 -6.98 5.34 -7.55
C GLU A 147 -8.31 5.00 -8.21
N LEU A 148 -9.37 5.68 -7.75
CA LEU A 148 -10.73 5.57 -8.24
C LEU A 148 -11.09 6.86 -9.00
N LYS A 149 -11.40 6.71 -10.28
CA LYS A 149 -11.72 7.79 -11.23
C LYS A 149 -13.06 7.53 -11.89
#